data_AF-A0AAV4CXZ7-F1
#
_entry.id   AF-A0AAV4CXZ7-F1
#
_cell.length_a   1.000
_cell.length_b   1.000
_cell.length_c   1.000
_cell.angle_alpha   90.00
_cell.angle_beta   90.00
_cell.angle_gamma   90.00
#
_symmetry.space_group_name_H-M   'P 1'
#
loop_
_entity.id
_entity.type
_entity.pdbx_description
1 polymer ?
#
loop_
_entity_poly.entity_id
_entity_poly.type
_entity_poly.pdbx_seq_one_letter_code
_entity_poly.pdbx_strand_id
1 'polypeptide(L)'
;MDNDHCVFLGYTSPSGSSYVSQCQADGTWSSTDGFQCNPVNCGDPPQVANSSTTIYTATTFGQNATVICSEGFKPLDGFTLTCEESGTWAGAEVTCDPIDCGLPPSRDNATVEYGRTVFNSTVI
;
A
#
# COMPACT_ATOMS: atom_id res chain seq x y z
N MET A 1 17.83 -16.29 -26.85
CA MET A 1 17.82 -17.01 -25.55
C MET A 1 16.80 -16.28 -24.74
N ASP A 2 15.53 -16.54 -25.04
CA ASP A 2 14.41 -15.85 -24.45
C ASP A 2 14.04 -16.64 -23.20
N ASN A 3 14.37 -16.06 -22.05
CA ASN A 3 14.09 -16.63 -20.74
C ASN A 3 12.64 -16.27 -20.43
N ASP A 4 11.72 -17.21 -20.62
CA ASP A 4 10.30 -16.97 -20.43
C ASP A 4 9.98 -16.87 -18.93
N HIS A 5 10.11 -15.65 -18.42
CA HIS A 5 9.57 -15.21 -17.14
C HIS A 5 8.09 -14.84 -17.30
N CYS A 6 7.40 -14.61 -16.19
CA CYS A 6 6.08 -13.98 -16.24
C CYS A 6 6.21 -12.60 -16.90
N VAL A 7 5.71 -12.47 -18.12
CA VAL A 7 5.80 -11.24 -18.93
C VAL A 7 4.74 -10.20 -18.55
N PHE A 8 3.75 -10.58 -17.74
CA PHE A 8 2.74 -9.68 -17.22
C PHE A 8 3.23 -9.02 -15.94
N LEU A 9 3.21 -7.68 -15.92
CA LEU A 9 3.52 -6.88 -14.73
C LEU A 9 2.64 -7.31 -13.56
N GLY A 10 3.26 -7.46 -12.39
CA GLY A 10 2.58 -7.93 -11.17
C GLY A 10 2.20 -9.41 -11.15
N TYR A 11 2.81 -10.25 -12.00
CA TYR A 11 2.70 -11.71 -11.93
C TYR A 11 4.07 -12.35 -11.68
N THR A 12 4.12 -13.32 -10.77
CA THR A 12 5.33 -14.07 -10.43
C THR A 12 5.05 -15.57 -10.41
N SER A 13 6.07 -16.37 -10.69
CA SER A 13 6.02 -17.80 -10.42
C SER A 13 6.24 -18.04 -8.91
N PRO A 14 5.55 -19.01 -8.28
CA PRO A 14 5.67 -19.29 -6.84
C PRO A 14 7.11 -19.55 -6.36
N SER A 15 7.97 -20.01 -7.26
CA SER A 15 9.37 -20.36 -7.00
C SER A 15 10.38 -19.37 -7.61
N GLY A 16 9.92 -18.25 -8.18
CA GLY A 16 10.76 -17.32 -8.95
C GLY A 16 11.46 -17.97 -10.16
N SER A 17 11.01 -19.16 -10.55
CA SER A 17 11.57 -19.93 -11.65
C SER A 17 11.13 -19.33 -12.99
N SER A 18 11.95 -19.45 -14.01
CA SER A 18 11.53 -19.37 -15.41
C SER A 18 11.21 -20.78 -15.92
N TYR A 19 10.39 -20.89 -16.97
CA TYR A 19 10.31 -22.14 -17.71
C TYR A 19 11.26 -22.12 -18.90
N VAL A 20 11.71 -23.30 -19.32
CA VAL A 20 12.55 -23.47 -20.49
C VAL A 20 11.93 -24.52 -21.37
N SER A 21 11.53 -24.11 -22.58
CA SER A 21 11.10 -25.02 -23.64
C SER A 21 12.28 -25.35 -24.54
N GLN A 22 12.52 -26.62 -24.80
CA GLN A 22 13.56 -27.10 -25.72
C GLN A 22 12.93 -27.68 -26.98
N CYS A 23 13.47 -27.31 -28.14
CA CYS A 23 13.06 -27.88 -29.42
C CYS A 23 13.57 -29.33 -29.52
N GLN A 24 12.65 -30.27 -29.75
CA GLN A 24 12.91 -31.70 -29.81
C GLN A 24 13.14 -32.15 -31.26
N ALA A 25 13.71 -33.34 -31.42
CA ALA A 25 14.05 -33.91 -32.74
C ALA A 25 12.81 -34.20 -33.61
N ASP A 26 11.63 -34.29 -33.02
CA ASP A 26 10.34 -34.43 -33.71
C ASP A 26 9.76 -33.09 -34.18
N GLY A 27 10.46 -31.98 -33.94
CA GLY A 27 10.01 -30.63 -34.28
C GLY A 27 9.01 -30.03 -33.29
N THR A 28 8.77 -30.67 -32.14
CA THR A 28 7.91 -30.15 -31.07
C THR A 28 8.72 -29.48 -29.96
N TRP A 29 8.09 -28.61 -29.17
CA TRP A 29 8.71 -28.04 -27.97
C TRP A 29 8.48 -28.96 -26.76
N SER A 30 9.45 -29.02 -25.84
CA SER A 30 9.26 -29.73 -24.57
C SER A 30 8.12 -29.10 -23.77
N SER A 31 7.34 -29.94 -23.09
CA SER A 31 6.22 -29.47 -22.26
C SER A 31 6.73 -28.56 -21.14
N THR A 32 5.94 -27.53 -20.84
CA THR A 32 6.12 -26.59 -19.72
C THR A 32 5.11 -26.86 -18.61
N ASP A 33 4.52 -28.06 -18.59
CA ASP A 33 3.50 -28.46 -17.62
C ASP A 33 3.99 -28.22 -16.19
N GLY A 34 3.23 -27.43 -15.44
CA GLY A 34 3.54 -27.05 -14.06
C GLY A 34 4.08 -25.63 -13.90
N PHE A 35 4.45 -24.92 -14.98
CA PHE A 35 4.75 -23.50 -14.90
C PHE A 35 3.45 -22.68 -14.77
N GLN A 36 3.34 -21.91 -13.69
CA GLN A 36 2.19 -21.05 -13.43
C GLN A 36 2.67 -19.64 -13.04
N CYS A 37 2.10 -18.63 -13.69
CA CYS A 37 2.24 -17.24 -13.30
C CYS A 37 1.04 -16.84 -12.46
N ASN A 38 1.26 -16.60 -11.17
CA ASN A 38 0.23 -16.14 -10.25
C ASN A 38 0.39 -14.64 -10.01
N PRO A 39 -0.69 -13.92 -9.71
CA PRO A 39 -0.57 -12.53 -9.32
C PRO A 39 0.30 -12.42 -8.06
N VAL A 40 1.17 -11.41 -8.02
CA VAL A 40 1.98 -11.07 -6.86
C VAL A 40 1.05 -10.83 -5.68
N ASN A 41 1.43 -11.34 -4.51
CA ASN A 41 0.69 -11.14 -3.27
C ASN A 41 1.54 -10.26 -2.35
N CYS A 42 1.04 -9.07 -2.02
CA CYS A 42 1.73 -8.12 -1.13
C CYS A 42 1.65 -8.51 0.35
N GLY A 43 0.93 -9.58 0.68
CA GLY A 43 0.63 -9.96 2.06
C GLY A 43 -0.34 -8.99 2.73
N ASP A 44 -0.46 -9.11 4.04
CA ASP A 44 -1.34 -8.22 4.81
C ASP A 44 -0.88 -6.75 4.71
N PRO A 45 -1.80 -5.79 4.57
CA PRO A 45 -1.47 -4.38 4.57
C PRO A 45 -0.70 -3.98 5.83
N PRO A 46 0.28 -3.05 5.72
CA PRO A 46 1.04 -2.57 6.87
C PRO A 46 0.11 -1.96 7.93
N GLN A 47 0.46 -2.17 9.19
CA GLN A 47 -0.24 -1.54 10.32
C GLN A 47 0.14 -0.06 10.39
N VAL A 48 -0.87 0.82 10.28
CA VAL A 48 -0.70 2.27 10.35
C VAL A 48 -1.00 2.74 11.77
N ALA A 49 -0.04 3.42 12.41
CA ALA A 49 -0.24 4.00 13.73
C ALA A 49 -1.35 5.07 13.69
N ASN A 50 -2.13 5.18 14.76
CA ASN A 50 -3.27 6.11 14.87
C ASN A 50 -4.37 5.88 13.81
N SER A 51 -4.37 4.73 13.11
CA SER A 51 -5.50 4.29 12.30
C SER A 51 -6.54 3.56 13.17
N SER A 52 -7.80 3.67 12.78
CA SER A 52 -8.92 3.01 13.46
C SER A 52 -9.29 1.68 12.81
N THR A 53 -9.22 1.60 11.47
CA THR A 53 -9.60 0.39 10.73
C THR A 53 -8.89 0.37 9.38
N THR A 54 -8.46 -0.83 8.97
CA THR A 54 -7.98 -1.11 7.61
C THR A 54 -8.93 -2.10 6.94
N ILE A 55 -9.44 -1.75 5.76
CA ILE A 55 -10.47 -2.51 5.02
C ILE A 55 -9.87 -2.99 3.70
N TYR A 56 -9.88 -4.30 3.46
CA TYR A 56 -9.41 -4.91 2.21
C TYR A 56 -10.14 -6.24 1.96
N THR A 57 -10.26 -6.62 0.69
CA THR A 57 -10.92 -7.88 0.26
C THR A 57 -9.92 -8.91 -0.27
N ALA A 58 -8.79 -8.46 -0.79
CA ALA A 58 -7.71 -9.28 -1.31
C ALA A 58 -6.37 -8.53 -1.22
N THR A 59 -5.26 -9.25 -1.33
CA THR A 59 -3.89 -8.74 -1.14
C THR A 59 -3.01 -8.93 -2.38
N THR A 60 -3.62 -9.25 -3.52
CA THR A 60 -2.91 -9.49 -4.78
C THR A 60 -2.67 -8.20 -5.56
N PHE A 61 -1.78 -8.24 -6.55
CA PHE A 61 -1.47 -7.12 -7.43
C PHE A 61 -2.72 -6.39 -7.92
N GLY A 62 -2.70 -5.05 -7.82
CA GLY A 62 -3.80 -4.16 -8.20
C GLY A 62 -4.95 -4.09 -7.20
N GLN A 63 -4.92 -4.85 -6.09
CA GLN A 63 -5.90 -4.73 -5.02
C GLN A 63 -5.61 -3.53 -4.12
N ASN A 64 -6.67 -3.03 -3.49
CA ASN A 64 -6.64 -1.85 -2.65
C ASN A 64 -7.01 -2.18 -1.21
N ALA A 65 -6.32 -1.55 -0.27
CA ALA A 65 -6.65 -1.54 1.15
C ALA A 65 -6.90 -0.11 1.60
N THR A 66 -8.06 0.18 2.18
CA THR A 66 -8.40 1.52 2.67
C THR A 66 -8.10 1.61 4.15
N VAL A 67 -7.25 2.55 4.54
CA VAL A 67 -6.90 2.85 5.92
C VAL A 67 -7.70 4.06 6.37
N ILE A 68 -8.44 3.92 7.47
CA ILE A 68 -9.23 4.99 8.07
C ILE A 68 -8.48 5.48 9.30
N CYS A 69 -8.21 6.79 9.38
CA CYS A 69 -7.55 7.37 10.54
C CYS A 69 -8.49 7.45 11.75
N SER A 70 -7.91 7.44 12.95
CA SER A 70 -8.67 7.65 14.18
C SER A 70 -9.12 9.10 14.31
N GLU A 71 -10.14 9.34 15.13
CA GLU A 71 -10.59 10.69 15.45
C GLU A 71 -9.42 11.54 15.97
N GLY A 72 -9.30 12.77 15.47
CA GLY A 72 -8.19 13.67 15.80
C GLY A 72 -6.94 13.49 14.93
N PHE A 73 -6.97 12.56 13.96
CA PHE A 73 -5.90 12.35 12.98
C PHE A 73 -6.42 12.50 11.53
N LYS A 74 -5.52 12.85 10.61
CA LYS A 74 -5.80 13.06 9.18
C LYS A 74 -4.91 12.16 8.33
N PRO A 75 -5.32 11.81 7.09
CA PRO A 75 -6.51 12.30 6.38
C PRO A 75 -7.85 11.78 6.95
N LEU A 76 -8.84 12.67 7.02
CA LEU A 76 -10.17 12.36 7.58
C LEU A 76 -10.93 11.31 6.75
N ASP A 77 -10.77 11.37 5.43
CA ASP A 77 -11.37 10.40 4.50
C ASP A 77 -10.57 9.08 4.44
N GLY A 78 -9.51 8.96 5.24
CA GLY A 78 -8.55 7.89 5.13
C GLY A 78 -7.69 8.01 3.88
N PHE A 79 -6.94 6.94 3.59
CA PHE A 79 -6.13 6.83 2.40
C PHE A 79 -6.11 5.38 1.91
N THR A 80 -5.76 5.21 0.65
CA THR A 80 -5.74 3.89 0.00
C THR A 80 -4.31 3.44 -0.20
N LEU A 81 -4.05 2.20 0.18
CA LEU A 81 -2.87 1.44 -0.15
C LEU A 81 -3.15 0.58 -1.37
N THR A 82 -2.22 0.50 -2.31
CA THR A 82 -2.37 -0.32 -3.52
C THR A 82 -1.25 -1.35 -3.60
N CYS A 83 -1.59 -2.62 -3.84
CA CYS A 83 -0.60 -3.67 -3.99
C CYS A 83 0.12 -3.55 -5.35
N GLU A 84 1.42 -3.26 -5.30
CA GLU A 84 2.27 -3.10 -6.47
C GLU A 84 2.92 -4.41 -6.93
N GLU A 85 3.52 -4.36 -8.11
CA GLU A 85 4.19 -5.50 -8.73
C GLU A 85 5.44 -5.98 -7.97
N SER A 86 6.03 -5.09 -7.17
CA SER A 86 7.13 -5.38 -6.26
C SER A 86 6.73 -6.28 -5.10
N GLY A 87 5.42 -6.50 -4.88
CA GLY A 87 4.90 -7.16 -3.70
C GLY A 87 4.87 -6.25 -2.47
N THR A 88 4.91 -4.93 -2.68
CA THR A 88 4.77 -3.93 -1.62
C THR A 88 3.48 -3.15 -1.77
N TRP A 89 2.94 -2.68 -0.65
CA TRP A 89 1.80 -1.76 -0.64
C TRP A 89 2.30 -0.32 -0.86
N ALA A 90 1.97 0.27 -2.01
CA ALA A 90 2.15 1.70 -2.26
C ALA A 90 1.18 2.54 -1.42
N GLY A 91 1.57 3.76 -1.08
CA GLY A 91 0.81 4.65 -0.20
C GLY A 91 1.11 4.43 1.29
N ALA A 92 2.00 3.49 1.63
CA ALA A 92 2.40 3.20 3.00
C ALA A 92 3.26 4.32 3.64
N GLU A 93 3.74 5.26 2.82
CA GLU A 93 4.37 6.50 3.26
C GLU A 93 3.39 7.49 3.90
N VAL A 94 2.09 7.35 3.64
CA VAL A 94 1.05 8.18 4.26
C VAL A 94 0.78 7.66 5.67
N THR A 95 0.82 8.56 6.64
CA THR A 95 0.53 8.27 8.04
C THR A 95 -0.67 9.04 8.53
N CYS A 96 -1.31 8.51 9.58
CA CYS A 96 -2.33 9.24 10.30
C CYS A 96 -1.66 10.26 11.22
N ASP A 97 -1.60 11.51 10.77
CA ASP A 97 -0.99 12.62 11.48
C ASP A 97 -2.02 13.37 12.32
N PRO A 98 -1.66 13.90 13.50
CA PRO A 98 -2.60 14.66 14.31
C PRO A 98 -3.13 15.87 13.53
N ILE A 99 -4.43 16.13 13.67
CA ILE A 99 -5.06 17.32 13.10
C ILE A 99 -4.51 18.54 13.83
N ASP A 100 -3.88 19.43 13.08
CA ASP A 100 -3.42 20.73 13.54
C ASP A 100 -4.45 21.80 13.15
N CYS A 101 -5.00 22.49 14.15
CA CYS A 101 -5.94 23.59 13.97
C CYS A 101 -5.24 24.87 13.45
N GLY A 102 -3.90 24.87 13.40
CA GLY A 102 -3.11 26.03 13.05
C GLY A 102 -3.08 27.07 14.17
N LEU A 103 -2.66 28.28 13.84
CA LEU A 103 -2.57 29.36 14.80
C LEU A 103 -3.97 29.70 15.35
N PRO A 104 -4.12 29.82 16.68
CA PRO A 104 -5.37 30.28 17.25
C PRO A 104 -5.69 31.70 16.78
N PRO A 105 -6.99 32.06 16.69
CA PRO A 105 -7.40 33.37 16.23
C PRO A 105 -6.86 34.47 17.16
N SER A 106 -6.20 35.47 16.59
CA SER A 106 -5.76 36.66 17.32
C SER A 106 -6.95 37.59 17.63
N ARG A 107 -6.91 38.27 18.77
CA ARG A 107 -7.91 39.25 19.23
C ARG A 107 -7.21 40.58 19.54
N ASP A 108 -7.79 41.70 19.08
CA ASP A 108 -7.24 43.02 19.37
C ASP A 108 -7.15 43.28 20.87
N ASN A 109 -6.01 43.82 21.31
CA ASN A 109 -5.66 44.06 22.72
C ASN A 109 -5.58 42.78 23.59
N ALA A 110 -5.43 41.60 23.00
CA ALA A 110 -5.19 40.35 23.72
C ALA A 110 -3.98 39.60 23.18
N THR A 111 -3.19 39.02 24.08
CA THR A 111 -2.13 38.06 23.77
C THR A 111 -2.66 36.65 24.00
N VAL A 112 -2.49 35.77 23.00
CA VAL A 112 -2.89 34.36 23.10
C VAL A 112 -1.65 33.53 23.38
N GLU A 113 -1.64 32.81 24.50
CA GLU A 113 -0.59 31.85 24.83
C GLU A 113 -1.07 30.43 24.50
N TYR A 114 -0.27 29.71 23.71
CA TYR A 114 -0.56 28.33 23.34
C TYR A 114 0.72 27.51 23.26
N GLY A 115 0.66 26.27 23.78
CA GLY A 115 1.76 25.32 23.70
C GLY A 115 1.62 24.32 22.54
N ARG A 116 0.37 23.93 22.22
CA ARG A 116 0.03 23.00 21.14
C ARG A 116 -1.25 23.45 20.46
N THR A 117 -1.36 23.19 19.16
CA THR A 117 -2.51 23.56 18.32
C THR A 117 -3.21 22.34 17.71
N VAL A 118 -2.92 21.14 18.23
CA VAL A 118 -3.48 19.88 17.73
C VAL A 118 -4.86 19.55 18.35
N PHE A 119 -5.58 18.58 17.78
CA PHE A 119 -6.88 18.11 18.29
C PHE A 119 -6.92 18.01 19.82
N ASN A 120 -8.01 18.53 20.42
CA ASN A 120 -8.24 18.61 21.87
C ASN A 120 -7.29 19.55 22.66
N SER A 121 -6.51 20.41 22.00
CA SER A 121 -5.73 21.47 22.66
C SER A 121 -6.59 22.69 22.99
N THR A 122 -6.31 23.35 24.12
CA THR A 122 -6.94 24.61 24.54
C THR A 122 -5.88 25.71 24.63
N VAL A 123 -6.24 26.94 24.27
CA VAL A 123 -5.39 28.14 24.31
C VAL A 123 -6.00 29.17 25.26
N ILE A 124 -5.19 29.99 25.92
CA ILE A 124 -5.64 30.98 26.92
C ILE A 124 -5.17 32.38 26.52
#